data_AF-A0A3D3WEI6-F1
#
_entry.id   AF-A0A3D3WEI6-F1
#
_cell.length_a   1.000
_cell.length_b   1.000
_cell.length_c   1.000
_cell.angle_alpha   90.00
_cell.angle_beta   90.00
_cell.angle_gamma   90.00
#
_symmetry.space_group_name_H-M   'P 1'
#
loop_
_entity.id
_entity.type
_entity.pdbx_description
1 polymer ?
#
loop_
_entity_poly.entity_id
_entity_poly.type
_entity_poly.pdbx_seq_one_letter_code
_entity_poly.pdbx_strand_id
1 'polypeptide(L)' 'ISRWVSWHGIAINVSAAMLDGFQHIIPCGINGAGVAALEQCTDQPPDHLMARLDQVLMAEFANTLGRYMDSDIAKSAP' A
#
# COMPACT_ATOMS: atom_id res chain seq x y z
N ILE A 1 20.02 9.95 -9.37
CA ILE A 1 19.13 11.12 -9.55
C ILE A 1 17.73 10.59 -9.86
N SER A 2 16.75 10.77 -8.96
CA SER A 2 15.34 10.50 -9.32
C SER A 2 14.81 11.69 -10.10
N ARG A 3 14.27 11.45 -11.29
CA ARG A 3 13.86 12.49 -12.25
C ARG A 3 12.42 12.94 -11.98
N TRP A 4 12.12 13.37 -10.76
CA TRP A 4 10.73 13.64 -10.32
C TRP A 4 9.78 12.45 -10.45
N VAL A 5 10.34 11.24 -10.47
CA VAL A 5 9.60 9.98 -10.47
C VAL A 5 9.81 9.31 -9.12
N SER A 6 8.72 9.02 -8.41
CA SER A 6 8.75 8.27 -7.15
C SER A 6 9.16 6.83 -7.36
N TRP A 7 9.84 6.23 -6.38
CA TRP A 7 10.22 4.83 -6.40
C TRP A 7 10.00 4.20 -5.02
N HIS A 8 9.97 2.86 -4.95
CA HIS A 8 9.32 2.04 -3.91
C HIS A 8 7.79 2.06 -4.05
N GLY A 9 7.07 1.91 -2.94
CA GLY A 9 5.63 1.86 -2.91
C GLY A 9 5.12 1.71 -1.50
N ILE A 10 3.97 1.06 -1.38
CA ILE A 10 3.33 0.73 -0.11
C ILE A 10 3.34 -0.77 0.11
N ALA A 11 3.35 -1.18 1.38
CA ALA A 11 3.18 -2.57 1.78
C ALA A 11 1.96 -2.64 2.71
N ILE A 12 1.02 -3.52 2.38
CA ILE A 12 -0.20 -3.75 3.16
C ILE A 12 -0.13 -5.18 3.69
N ASN A 13 -0.22 -5.34 5.01
CA ASN A 13 -0.24 -6.66 5.63
C ASN A 13 -1.61 -7.31 5.39
N VAL A 14 -1.64 -8.46 4.73
CA VAL A 14 -2.90 -9.13 4.39
C VAL A 14 -3.20 -10.28 5.33
N SER A 15 -2.26 -11.20 5.52
CA SER A 15 -2.42 -12.34 6.44
C SER A 15 -1.78 -12.08 7.80
N ALA A 16 -2.41 -12.55 8.87
CA ALA A 16 -1.86 -12.50 10.22
C ALA A 16 -0.58 -13.34 10.37
N ALA A 17 -0.41 -14.40 9.57
CA ALA A 17 0.75 -15.28 9.65
C ALA A 17 2.09 -14.57 9.36
N MET A 18 2.07 -13.44 8.63
CA MET A 18 3.29 -12.67 8.35
C MET A 18 3.75 -11.80 9.53
N LEU A 19 2.87 -11.56 10.51
CA LEU A 19 3.13 -10.59 11.57
C LEU A 19 4.25 -11.03 12.52
N ASP A 20 4.54 -12.33 12.61
CA ASP A 20 5.66 -12.86 13.39
C ASP A 20 7.01 -12.29 12.95
N GLY A 21 7.17 -11.97 11.66
CA GLY A 21 8.39 -11.33 11.16
C GLY A 21 8.69 -9.96 11.80
N PHE A 22 7.66 -9.25 12.26
CA PHE A 22 7.82 -7.93 12.89
C PHE A 22 8.38 -8.01 14.31
N GLN A 23 8.37 -9.20 14.95
CA GLN A 23 8.95 -9.40 16.29
C GLN A 23 10.48 -9.28 16.29
N HIS A 24 11.11 -9.34 15.11
CA HIS A 24 12.56 -9.30 14.96
C HIS A 24 13.12 -7.93 14.58
N ILE A 25 12.26 -6.92 14.45
CA ILE A 25 12.63 -5.55 14.08
C ILE A 25 11.91 -4.54 14.99
N ILE A 26 12.36 -3.28 14.97
CA ILE A 26 11.59 -2.15 15.49
C ILE A 26 10.91 -1.47 14.30
N PRO A 27 9.65 -1.80 13.98
CA PRO A 27 8.99 -1.27 12.79
C PRO A 27 8.78 0.25 12.91
N CYS A 28 9.20 0.98 11.87
CA CYS A 28 9.04 2.44 11.80
C CYS A 28 9.65 3.21 13.00
N GLY A 29 10.53 2.59 13.80
CA GLY A 29 11.10 3.19 15.02
C GLY A 29 10.13 3.26 16.22
N ILE A 30 9.00 2.54 16.19
CA ILE A 30 7.94 2.61 17.21
C ILE A 30 8.07 1.44 18.19
N ASN A 31 8.19 1.74 19.50
CA ASN A 31 8.43 0.74 20.57
C ASN A 31 7.21 0.40 21.44
N GLY A 32 6.02 0.92 21.12
CA GLY A 32 4.82 0.78 21.96
C GLY A 32 3.53 0.44 21.22
N ALA A 33 3.62 0.12 19.93
CA ALA A 33 2.46 -0.25 19.11
C ALA A 33 2.77 -1.52 18.32
N GLY A 34 1.73 -2.33 18.10
CA GLY A 34 1.80 -3.50 17.23
C GLY A 34 1.48 -3.16 15.77
N VAL A 35 1.68 -4.14 14.90
CA VAL A 35 1.19 -4.14 13.53
C VAL A 35 -0.07 -5.00 13.42
N ALA A 36 -0.95 -4.69 12.47
CA ALA A 36 -2.12 -5.49 12.16
C ALA A 36 -2.10 -5.94 10.70
N ALA A 37 -2.88 -6.97 10.40
CA ALA A 37 -3.15 -7.46 9.05
C ALA A 37 -4.65 -7.36 8.71
N LEU A 38 -5.00 -7.24 7.43
CA LEU A 38 -6.40 -7.15 6.98
C LEU A 38 -7.25 -8.36 7.43
N GLU A 39 -6.67 -9.55 7.47
CA GLU A 39 -7.30 -10.77 7.99
C GLU A 39 -7.77 -10.61 9.45
N GLN A 40 -7.10 -9.79 10.27
CA GLN A 40 -7.51 -9.53 11.65
C GLN A 40 -8.63 -8.49 11.76
N CYS A 41 -8.87 -7.73 10.69
CA CYS A 41 -9.85 -6.64 10.65
C CYS A 41 -11.13 -7.04 9.88
N THR A 42 -11.20 -8.26 9.36
CA THR A 42 -12.29 -8.73 8.49
C THR A 42 -12.58 -10.21 8.73
N ASP A 43 -13.78 -10.68 8.34
CA ASP A 43 -14.15 -12.10 8.41
C ASP A 43 -13.80 -12.89 7.14
N GLN A 44 -12.80 -12.42 6.37
CA GLN A 44 -12.48 -12.98 5.06
C GLN A 44 -11.10 -13.65 5.05
N PRO A 45 -10.93 -14.77 4.32
CA PRO A 45 -9.63 -15.42 4.22
C PRO A 45 -8.65 -14.59 3.37
N PRO A 46 -7.33 -14.72 3.59
CA PRO A 46 -6.31 -13.95 2.88
C PRO A 46 -6.42 -13.98 1.36
N ASP A 47 -6.72 -15.13 0.75
CA ASP A 47 -6.83 -15.25 -0.71
C ASP A 47 -7.96 -14.38 -1.29
N HIS A 48 -9.08 -14.28 -0.58
CA HIS A 48 -10.20 -13.43 -0.99
C HIS A 48 -9.83 -11.94 -0.80
N LEU A 49 -9.16 -11.61 0.30
CA LEU A 49 -8.70 -10.26 0.60
C LEU A 49 -7.69 -9.77 -0.44
N MET A 50 -6.75 -10.60 -0.88
CA MET A 50 -5.79 -10.25 -1.94
C MET A 50 -6.50 -9.83 -3.23
N ALA A 51 -7.44 -10.66 -3.72
CA ALA A 51 -8.17 -10.37 -4.95
C ALA A 51 -9.01 -9.08 -4.84
N ARG A 52 -9.60 -8.83 -3.67
CA ARG A 52 -10.38 -7.61 -3.42
C ARG A 52 -9.49 -6.38 -3.27
N LEU A 53 -8.34 -6.53 -2.62
CA LEU A 53 -7.39 -5.45 -2.39
C LEU A 53 -6.86 -4.88 -3.70
N ASP A 54 -6.53 -5.73 -4.68
CA ASP A 54 -6.09 -5.29 -6.01
C ASP A 54 -7.13 -4.38 -6.68
N GLN A 55 -8.39 -4.81 -6.68
CA GLN A 55 -9.50 -4.04 -7.26
C GLN A 55 -9.67 -2.68 -6.59
N VAL A 56 -9.61 -2.65 -5.25
CA VAL A 56 -9.77 -1.42 -4.47
C VAL A 56 -8.57 -0.51 -4.67
N LEU A 57 -7.34 -1.02 -4.61
CA LEU A 57 -6.13 -0.22 -4.82
C LEU A 57 -6.12 0.44 -6.20
N MET A 58 -6.48 -0.29 -7.26
CA MET A 58 -6.58 0.28 -8.60
C MET A 58 -7.58 1.44 -8.67
N ALA A 59 -8.76 1.26 -8.07
CA ALA A 59 -9.78 2.29 -8.04
C ALA A 59 -9.33 3.51 -7.20
N GLU A 60 -8.83 3.28 -5.99
CA GLU A 60 -8.47 4.35 -5.06
C GLU A 60 -7.23 5.11 -5.47
N PHE A 61 -6.23 4.46 -6.08
CA PHE A 61 -5.08 5.17 -6.65
C PHE A 61 -5.52 6.08 -7.79
N ALA A 62 -6.38 5.60 -8.69
CA ALA A 62 -6.90 6.41 -9.79
C ALA A 62 -7.74 7.60 -9.28
N ASN A 63 -8.51 7.40 -8.20
CA ASN A 63 -9.32 8.46 -7.59
C ASN A 63 -8.48 9.48 -6.81
N THR A 64 -7.45 9.02 -6.08
CA THR A 64 -6.68 9.85 -5.14
C THR A 64 -5.54 10.60 -5.82
N LEU A 65 -4.78 9.91 -6.68
CA LEU A 65 -3.64 10.50 -7.39
C LEU A 65 -4.06 11.16 -8.71
N GLY A 66 -5.34 11.03 -9.07
CA GLY A 66 -5.90 11.50 -10.32
C GLY A 66 -5.55 10.57 -11.48
N ARG A 67 -6.37 10.64 -12.54
CA ARG A 67 -5.97 10.16 -13.86
C ARG A 67 -5.08 11.24 -14.47
N TYR A 68 -3.77 11.08 -14.36
CA TYR A 68 -2.88 11.88 -15.20
C TYR A 68 -3.13 11.48 -16.65
N MET A 69 -3.74 12.37 -17.42
CA MET A 69 -3.77 12.24 -18.88
C MET A 69 -2.49 12.85 -19.43
N ASP A 70 -2.06 12.43 -20.62
CA ASP A 70 -0.84 12.97 -21.27
C ASP A 70 -0.87 14.51 -21.37
N SER A 71 -2.06 15.11 -21.41
CA SER A 71 -2.27 16.57 -21.40
C SER A 71 -1.82 17.27 -20.12
N ASP A 72 -1.77 16.58 -18.99
CA ASP A 72 -1.38 17.15 -17.69
C ASP A 72 0.14 17.17 -17.53
N ILE A 73 0.84 16.20 -18.14
CA ILE A 73 2.30 16.12 -18.17
C ILE A 73 2.89 17.25 -19.03
N ALA A 74 2.22 17.57 -20.15
CA ALA A 74 2.66 18.61 -21.08
C ALA A 74 2.63 20.04 -20.49
N LYS A 75 1.81 20.30 -19.45
CA LYS A 75 1.71 21.61 -18.79
C LYS A 75 2.71 21.82 -17.66
N SER A 76 3.32 20.75 -17.16
CA SER A 76 4.30 20.81 -16.06
C SER A 76 5.76 20.76 -16.52
N ALA A 77 6.01 20.60 -17.82
CA ALA A 77 7.34 20.76 -18.38
C ALA A 77 7.69 22.27 -18.44
N PRO A 78 8.89 22.69 -18.01
CA PRO A 78 9.32 24.09 -18.10
C PRO A 78 9.44 24.57 -19.56
#